data_AF-A0A9W9D191-F1
#
_entry.id   AF-A0A9W9D191-F1
#
_cell.length_a   1.000
_cell.length_b   1.000
_cell.length_c   1.000
_cell.angle_alpha   90.00
_cell.angle_beta   90.00
_cell.angle_gamma   90.00
#
_symmetry.space_group_name_H-M   'P 1'
#
loop_
_entity.id
_entity.type
_entity.pdbx_description
1 polymer ?
#
loop_
_entity_poly.entity_id
_entity_poly.type
_entity_poly.pdbx_seq_one_letter_code
_entity_poly.pdbx_strand_id
1 'polypeptide(L)'
;MACGHQHQEQGRGHSLSWDEADDKNEDPYERRIDDGNRQAVWNDKVTKDHLMIIESLDIFGMVHEFTQNDRDDHVLYTGSDIKGYSNAVAKAKAAGPTLSDDQIYSSLCNDDRFAGNYGFLGSQYAKNHCGRIGDDSPKFDVDSIMMYPSWGFAEDEDACQKGKTKYPLLNYPQPEYQSGGEKIPEMIEDLEVPSAGDIAWLKQYYPPDDLPTPAHRARLCRGCRNIYPRWCDSG
;
A
#
# COMPACT_ATOMS: atom_id res chain seq x y z
N MET A 1 -13.97 -15.50 8.92
CA MET A 1 -14.34 -14.48 7.92
C MET A 1 -13.11 -14.30 7.05
N ALA A 2 -13.19 -14.73 5.79
CA ALA A 2 -12.13 -14.50 4.80
C ALA A 2 -12.31 -13.10 4.22
N CYS A 3 -11.21 -12.38 3.96
CA CYS A 3 -11.21 -11.15 3.16
C CYS A 3 -11.49 -11.55 1.69
N GLY A 4 -12.73 -11.93 1.41
CA GLY A 4 -13.18 -12.30 0.07
C GLY A 4 -13.68 -11.07 -0.66
N HIS A 5 -12.85 -10.51 -1.53
CA HIS A 5 -13.31 -9.57 -2.55
C HIS A 5 -13.92 -10.37 -3.71
N GLN A 6 -15.14 -10.00 -4.12
CA GLN A 6 -15.73 -10.47 -5.36
C GLN A 6 -15.12 -9.67 -6.52
N HIS A 7 -14.19 -10.24 -7.26
CA HIS A 7 -13.73 -9.71 -8.53
C HIS A 7 -14.71 -10.04 -9.67
N GLN A 8 -15.03 -9.04 -10.50
CA GLN A 8 -15.50 -9.28 -11.86
C GLN A 8 -14.28 -9.63 -12.73
N GLU A 9 -14.34 -10.76 -13.45
CA GLU A 9 -13.29 -11.15 -14.39
C GLU A 9 -13.23 -10.16 -15.57
N GLN A 10 -12.15 -9.39 -15.67
CA GLN A 10 -11.75 -8.71 -16.89
C GLN A 10 -10.30 -9.08 -17.23
N GLY A 11 -10.09 -9.57 -18.47
CA GLY A 11 -8.82 -9.58 -19.19
C GLY A 11 -7.65 -10.40 -18.63
N ARG A 12 -7.23 -11.46 -19.34
CA ARG A 12 -5.97 -12.16 -19.05
C ARG A 12 -4.78 -11.30 -19.48
N GLY A 13 -4.16 -10.57 -18.55
CA GLY A 13 -2.82 -9.99 -18.69
C GLY A 13 -1.74 -11.09 -18.65
N HIS A 14 -0.65 -10.90 -19.39
CA HIS A 14 0.52 -11.78 -19.36
C HIS A 14 1.38 -11.40 -18.15
N SER A 15 1.67 -12.35 -17.26
CA SER A 15 2.61 -12.15 -16.14
C SER A 15 4.04 -12.05 -16.66
N LEU A 16 4.76 -10.98 -16.29
CA LEU A 16 6.20 -10.83 -16.53
C LEU A 16 7.00 -11.89 -15.78
N SER A 17 8.13 -12.31 -16.35
CA SER A 17 9.08 -13.21 -15.70
C SER A 17 10.11 -12.43 -14.87
N TRP A 18 10.67 -13.04 -13.83
CA TRP A 18 11.70 -12.43 -12.96
C TRP A 18 12.95 -11.99 -13.73
N ASP A 19 13.32 -12.71 -14.80
CA ASP A 19 14.46 -12.38 -15.67
C ASP A 19 14.26 -11.06 -16.44
N GLU A 20 13.01 -10.60 -16.60
CA GLU A 20 12.68 -9.31 -17.23
C GLU A 20 12.72 -8.14 -16.23
N ALA A 21 12.69 -8.44 -14.91
CA ALA A 21 12.68 -7.44 -13.84
C ALA A 21 14.08 -7.21 -13.21
N ASP A 22 14.99 -8.18 -13.25
CA ASP A 22 16.35 -8.08 -12.69
C ASP A 22 17.44 -7.93 -13.78
N ASP A 23 17.72 -6.70 -14.22
CA ASP A 23 18.78 -6.40 -15.19
C ASP A 23 20.09 -5.86 -14.58
N LYS A 24 20.23 -5.91 -13.25
CA LYS A 24 21.45 -5.54 -12.48
C LYS A 24 21.97 -4.10 -12.67
N ASN A 25 21.17 -3.15 -13.14
CA ASN A 25 21.57 -1.74 -13.17
C ASN A 25 21.39 -1.04 -11.80
N GLU A 26 22.34 -0.18 -11.42
CA GLU A 26 22.38 0.51 -10.12
C GLU A 26 21.55 1.81 -10.07
N ASP A 27 21.11 2.36 -11.21
CA ASP A 27 20.29 3.58 -11.28
C ASP A 27 19.15 3.44 -12.33
N PRO A 28 17.86 3.55 -11.93
CA PRO A 28 16.72 3.44 -12.85
C PRO A 28 16.51 4.68 -13.75
N TYR A 29 17.16 5.82 -13.47
CA TYR A 29 17.04 7.06 -14.24
C TYR A 29 18.14 7.26 -15.29
N GLU A 30 19.29 6.58 -15.16
CA GLU A 30 20.42 6.68 -16.08
C GLU A 30 20.43 5.63 -17.20
N ARG A 31 19.25 5.20 -17.66
CA ARG A 31 19.17 4.31 -18.83
C ARG A 31 19.55 5.06 -20.11
N ARG A 32 20.73 4.77 -20.64
CA ARG A 32 21.08 4.93 -22.06
C ARG A 32 21.47 3.58 -22.62
N ILE A 33 20.75 3.06 -23.62
CA ILE A 33 21.32 2.05 -24.52
C ILE A 33 20.80 2.27 -25.97
N ASP A 34 21.53 1.67 -26.89
CA ASP A 34 21.62 1.81 -28.35
C ASP A 34 20.93 0.61 -29.05
N ASP A 35 20.20 0.82 -30.16
CA ASP A 35 19.29 -0.16 -30.80
C ASP A 35 19.97 -1.25 -31.67
N GLY A 36 21.30 -1.31 -31.58
CA GLY A 36 22.18 -2.31 -32.19
C GLY A 36 22.93 -3.17 -31.17
N ASN A 37 22.58 -3.11 -29.89
CA ASN A 37 22.90 -4.19 -28.95
C ASN A 37 21.83 -4.28 -27.85
N ARG A 38 21.03 -5.35 -27.91
CA ARG A 38 20.15 -5.94 -26.86
C ARG A 38 19.79 -5.00 -25.71
N GLN A 39 18.72 -4.23 -25.89
CA GLN A 39 18.09 -3.47 -24.81
C GLN A 39 16.91 -4.24 -24.22
N ALA A 40 16.94 -4.46 -22.91
CA ALA A 40 15.72 -4.57 -22.13
C ALA A 40 15.12 -3.17 -22.01
N VAL A 41 14.06 -2.91 -22.77
CA VAL A 41 13.15 -1.78 -22.54
C VAL A 41 12.15 -2.29 -21.51
N TRP A 42 11.90 -1.53 -20.44
CA TRP A 42 10.70 -1.79 -19.64
C TRP A 42 9.54 -1.49 -20.55
N ASN A 43 8.86 -2.55 -21.00
CA ASN A 43 7.82 -2.47 -22.01
C ASN A 43 6.85 -1.33 -21.68
N ASP A 44 6.74 -0.34 -22.58
CA ASP A 44 5.83 0.82 -22.47
C ASP A 44 4.33 0.43 -22.38
N LYS A 45 4.02 -0.88 -22.39
CA LYS A 45 2.71 -1.43 -22.05
C LYS A 45 2.53 -1.76 -20.56
N VAL A 46 3.61 -1.84 -19.78
CA VAL A 46 3.59 -2.07 -18.32
C VAL A 46 3.14 -0.83 -17.57
N THR A 47 3.27 0.36 -18.18
CA THR A 47 2.70 1.61 -17.67
C THR A 47 1.18 1.64 -17.66
N LYS A 48 0.48 0.69 -18.33
CA LYS A 48 -0.98 0.73 -18.40
C LYS A 48 -1.69 0.11 -17.20
N ASP A 49 -1.01 -0.71 -16.41
CA ASP A 49 -1.67 -1.34 -15.26
C ASP A 49 -0.82 -1.13 -14.00
N HIS A 50 -0.65 0.12 -13.57
CA HIS A 50 -0.14 0.48 -12.23
C HIS A 50 -0.77 -0.41 -11.14
N LEU A 51 -2.08 -0.69 -11.26
CA LEU A 51 -2.80 -1.64 -10.42
C LEU A 51 -2.22 -3.07 -10.46
N MET A 52 -1.82 -3.58 -11.63
CA MET A 52 -1.17 -4.89 -11.70
C MET A 52 0.21 -4.89 -11.03
N ILE A 53 0.93 -3.76 -11.03
CA ILE A 53 2.20 -3.68 -10.30
C ILE A 53 1.92 -3.76 -8.80
N ILE A 54 1.02 -2.94 -8.26
CA ILE A 54 0.62 -2.99 -6.85
C ILE A 54 0.12 -4.38 -6.46
N GLU A 55 -0.80 -4.97 -7.24
CA GLU A 55 -1.32 -6.31 -6.99
C GLU A 55 -0.20 -7.37 -7.01
N SER A 56 0.77 -7.23 -7.91
CA SER A 56 1.93 -8.14 -7.95
C SER A 56 2.80 -7.99 -6.72
N LEU A 57 3.03 -6.77 -6.23
CA LEU A 57 3.82 -6.52 -5.02
C LEU A 57 3.11 -7.02 -3.75
N ASP A 58 1.78 -6.90 -3.65
CA ASP A 58 1.01 -7.52 -2.57
C ASP A 58 1.07 -9.06 -2.62
N ILE A 59 1.09 -9.66 -3.82
CA ILE A 59 1.36 -11.10 -3.98
C ILE A 59 2.76 -11.44 -3.46
N PHE A 60 3.76 -10.58 -3.68
CA PHE A 60 5.10 -10.72 -3.11
C PHE A 60 5.16 -10.40 -1.61
N GLY A 61 4.05 -10.02 -0.99
CA GLY A 61 3.95 -9.81 0.45
C GLY A 61 4.30 -8.39 0.89
N MET A 62 4.56 -7.46 -0.04
CA MET A 62 4.61 -6.05 0.32
C MET A 62 3.22 -5.62 0.79
N VAL A 63 3.17 -4.84 1.87
CA VAL A 63 1.93 -4.21 2.30
C VAL A 63 1.94 -2.74 1.91
N HIS A 64 0.78 -2.11 1.97
CA HIS A 64 0.70 -0.68 1.75
C HIS A 64 1.55 0.11 2.75
N GLU A 65 2.28 1.10 2.26
CA GLU A 65 3.28 1.83 3.06
C GLU A 65 2.64 2.59 4.24
N PHE A 66 1.46 3.18 4.03
CA PHE A 66 0.68 3.81 5.10
C PHE A 66 0.10 2.81 6.13
N THR A 67 0.40 1.51 6.04
CA THR A 67 0.01 0.52 7.07
C THR A 67 1.16 0.18 8.02
N GLN A 68 2.34 0.78 7.87
CA GLN A 68 3.45 0.59 8.81
C GLN A 68 3.10 1.08 10.23
N ASN A 69 3.71 0.48 11.25
CA ASN A 69 3.47 0.85 12.65
C ASN A 69 3.92 2.28 12.96
N ASP A 70 4.99 2.72 12.32
CA ASP A 70 5.61 4.05 12.48
C ASP A 70 5.04 5.10 11.50
N ARG A 71 4.02 4.78 10.68
CA ARG A 71 3.50 5.73 9.68
C ARG A 71 3.18 7.12 10.22
N ASP A 72 2.68 7.20 11.47
CA ASP A 72 2.20 8.47 12.04
C ASP A 72 3.39 9.39 12.39
N ASP A 73 4.61 8.87 12.31
CA ASP A 73 5.85 9.64 12.36
C ASP A 73 6.20 10.26 10.99
N HIS A 74 5.59 9.82 9.89
CA HIS A 74 5.94 10.21 8.52
C HIS A 74 4.79 10.82 7.71
N VAL A 75 3.54 10.45 8.03
CA VAL A 75 2.34 10.91 7.34
C VAL A 75 1.25 11.32 8.33
N LEU A 76 0.43 12.29 7.93
CA LEU A 76 -0.78 12.67 8.63
C LEU A 76 -1.97 11.89 8.04
N TYR A 77 -2.51 10.95 8.82
CA TYR A 77 -3.72 10.21 8.48
C TYR A 77 -4.94 10.74 9.26
N THR A 78 -5.99 11.13 8.52
CA THR A 78 -7.24 11.66 9.07
C THR A 78 -8.42 10.79 8.67
N GLY A 79 -8.67 9.71 9.43
CA GLY A 79 -9.73 8.76 9.09
C GLY A 79 -11.15 9.34 9.09
N SER A 80 -11.39 10.50 9.73
CA SER A 80 -12.69 11.17 9.63
C SER A 80 -13.01 11.73 8.24
N ASP A 81 -11.99 11.89 7.39
CA ASP A 81 -12.12 12.42 6.04
C ASP A 81 -12.25 11.31 4.98
N ILE A 82 -12.22 10.04 5.42
CA ILE A 82 -12.50 8.87 4.57
C ILE A 82 -14.01 8.72 4.32
N LYS A 83 -14.34 8.33 3.09
CA LYS A 83 -15.69 8.08 2.63
C LYS A 83 -16.46 7.14 3.55
N GLY A 84 -17.65 7.59 3.95
CA GLY A 84 -18.56 6.80 4.79
C GLY A 84 -18.26 6.80 6.28
N TYR A 85 -17.29 7.60 6.76
CA TYR A 85 -16.96 7.72 8.19
C TYR A 85 -18.19 8.05 9.05
N SER A 86 -18.96 9.07 8.68
CA SER A 86 -20.16 9.50 9.45
C SER A 86 -21.19 8.37 9.60
N ASN A 87 -21.38 7.55 8.57
CA ASN A 87 -22.28 6.40 8.60
C ASN A 87 -21.75 5.30 9.52
N ALA A 88 -20.44 5.03 9.47
CA ALA A 88 -19.80 4.05 10.33
C ALA A 88 -19.88 4.45 11.81
N VAL A 89 -19.65 5.73 12.13
CA VAL A 89 -19.82 6.27 13.49
C VAL A 89 -21.25 6.08 13.99
N ALA A 90 -22.26 6.40 13.17
CA ALA A 90 -23.66 6.23 13.56
C ALA A 90 -24.00 4.76 13.88
N LYS A 91 -23.51 3.82 13.06
CA LYS A 91 -23.67 2.37 13.31
C LYS A 91 -22.95 1.91 14.57
N ALA A 92 -21.71 2.37 14.78
CA ALA A 92 -20.93 2.02 15.96
C ALA A 92 -21.57 2.55 17.26
N LYS A 93 -22.06 3.78 17.25
CA LYS A 93 -22.81 4.38 18.38
C LYS A 93 -24.09 3.59 18.69
N ALA A 94 -24.82 3.16 17.67
CA ALA A 94 -26.04 2.38 17.85
C ALA A 94 -25.76 0.97 18.42
N ALA A 95 -24.65 0.34 18.03
CA ALA A 95 -24.28 -1.00 18.49
C ALA A 95 -23.56 -1.01 19.86
N GLY A 96 -22.82 0.05 20.19
CA GLY A 96 -22.00 0.16 21.41
C GLY A 96 -22.22 1.49 22.13
N PRO A 97 -23.38 1.69 22.80
CA PRO A 97 -23.76 2.99 23.39
C PRO A 97 -22.86 3.45 24.55
N THR A 98 -21.98 2.58 25.05
CA THR A 98 -21.02 2.90 26.12
C THR A 98 -19.66 3.37 25.61
N LEU A 99 -19.39 3.25 24.31
CA LEU A 99 -18.13 3.73 23.73
C LEU A 99 -18.19 5.26 23.61
N SER A 100 -17.12 5.94 24.01
CA SER A 100 -16.96 7.38 23.75
C SER A 100 -16.70 7.65 22.27
N ASP A 101 -16.92 8.89 21.85
CA ASP A 101 -16.63 9.32 20.48
C ASP A 101 -15.16 9.09 20.10
N ASP A 102 -14.22 9.35 21.03
CA ASP A 102 -12.79 9.10 20.84
C ASP A 102 -12.47 7.61 20.68
N GLN A 103 -13.14 6.74 21.45
CA GLN A 103 -12.97 5.28 21.31
C GLN A 103 -13.50 4.79 19.97
N ILE A 104 -14.64 5.32 19.50
CA ILE A 104 -15.21 4.98 18.20
C ILE A 104 -14.30 5.48 17.08
N TYR A 105 -13.81 6.72 17.15
CA TYR A 105 -12.86 7.26 16.18
C TYR A 105 -11.60 6.39 16.11
N SER A 106 -10.95 6.17 17.26
CA SER A 106 -9.72 5.38 17.33
C SER A 106 -9.91 3.97 16.77
N SER A 107 -11.02 3.31 17.10
CA SER A 107 -11.31 1.96 16.62
C SER A 107 -11.66 1.92 15.13
N LEU A 108 -12.43 2.88 14.61
CA LEU A 108 -12.73 2.96 13.17
C LEU A 108 -11.48 3.26 12.34
N CYS A 109 -10.58 4.09 12.84
CA CYS A 109 -9.42 4.55 12.07
C CYS A 109 -8.21 3.59 12.17
N ASN A 110 -8.08 2.84 13.27
CA ASN A 110 -6.87 2.04 13.53
C ASN A 110 -7.10 0.53 13.75
N ASP A 111 -8.35 0.08 13.92
CA ASP A 111 -8.69 -1.34 14.06
C ASP A 111 -9.46 -1.84 12.83
N ASP A 112 -8.74 -2.56 11.96
CA ASP A 112 -9.25 -3.17 10.73
C ASP A 112 -10.54 -3.98 10.96
N ARG A 113 -10.56 -4.78 12.03
CA ARG A 113 -11.69 -5.66 12.34
C ARG A 113 -12.88 -4.86 12.83
N PHE A 114 -12.66 -3.86 13.68
CA PHE A 114 -13.73 -2.98 14.15
C PHE A 114 -14.33 -2.19 13.00
N ALA A 115 -13.49 -1.56 12.16
CA ALA A 115 -13.91 -0.83 10.97
C ALA A 115 -14.68 -1.71 9.98
N GLY A 116 -14.18 -2.92 9.72
CA GLY A 116 -14.83 -3.91 8.85
C GLY A 116 -16.23 -4.31 9.31
N ASN A 117 -16.47 -4.44 10.63
CA ASN A 117 -17.80 -4.77 11.17
C ASN A 117 -18.87 -3.70 10.85
N TYR A 118 -18.45 -2.46 10.62
CA TYR A 118 -19.36 -1.35 10.28
C TYR A 118 -19.33 -0.96 8.79
N GLY A 119 -18.56 -1.69 7.98
CA GLY A 119 -18.39 -1.44 6.55
C GLY A 119 -17.68 -0.12 6.27
N PHE A 120 -16.75 0.28 7.13
CA PHE A 120 -15.99 1.51 6.98
C PHE A 120 -14.75 1.30 6.08
N LEU A 121 -14.62 2.12 5.03
CA LEU A 121 -13.49 2.02 4.08
C LEU A 121 -12.15 2.40 4.70
N GLY A 122 -12.14 3.14 5.82
CA GLY A 122 -10.90 3.44 6.55
C GLY A 122 -10.20 2.21 7.14
N SER A 123 -10.85 1.03 7.14
CA SER A 123 -10.21 -0.26 7.43
C SER A 123 -8.97 -0.52 6.55
N GLN A 124 -8.97 -0.01 5.31
CA GLN A 124 -7.84 -0.12 4.39
C GLN A 124 -6.59 0.58 4.95
N TYR A 125 -6.76 1.65 5.74
CA TYR A 125 -5.70 2.44 6.38
C TYR A 125 -5.36 1.96 7.80
N ALA A 126 -5.69 0.75 8.22
CA ALA A 126 -5.30 0.27 9.55
C ALA A 126 -3.83 -0.21 9.57
N LYS A 127 -3.06 0.07 10.64
CA LYS A 127 -1.62 -0.30 10.80
C LYS A 127 -1.32 -1.81 10.82
N ASN A 128 -2.35 -2.64 10.76
CA ASN A 128 -2.26 -4.09 10.81
C ASN A 128 -3.31 -4.71 9.88
N HIS A 129 -3.52 -4.08 8.72
CA HIS A 129 -4.53 -4.53 7.77
C HIS A 129 -4.28 -6.02 7.43
N CYS A 130 -5.34 -6.83 7.54
CA CYS A 130 -5.26 -8.28 7.35
C CYS A 130 -4.28 -9.04 8.28
N GLY A 131 -3.88 -8.45 9.43
CA GLY A 131 -2.97 -9.08 10.39
C GLY A 131 -1.52 -9.19 9.91
N ARG A 132 -1.16 -8.50 8.83
CA ARG A 132 0.22 -8.27 8.43
C ARG A 132 0.73 -7.05 9.17
N ILE A 133 1.86 -7.18 9.84
CA ILE A 133 2.58 -6.04 10.39
C ILE A 133 3.41 -5.46 9.25
N GLY A 134 3.25 -4.18 8.93
CA GLY A 134 3.95 -3.56 7.80
C GLY A 134 5.43 -3.28 8.00
N ASP A 135 6.05 -3.74 9.09
CA ASP A 135 7.46 -3.45 9.42
C ASP A 135 8.47 -4.25 8.56
N ASP A 136 8.08 -4.69 7.36
CA ASP A 136 8.93 -5.46 6.47
C ASP A 136 9.99 -4.59 5.76
N SER A 137 9.77 -3.27 5.70
CA SER A 137 10.78 -2.27 5.33
C SER A 137 11.42 -1.66 6.57
N PRO A 138 12.77 -1.57 6.66
CA PRO A 138 13.44 -0.92 7.78
C PRO A 138 13.29 0.61 7.78
N LYS A 139 12.73 1.19 6.70
CA LYS A 139 12.58 2.64 6.53
C LYS A 139 11.28 2.93 5.78
N PHE A 140 10.49 3.85 6.33
CA PHE A 140 9.34 4.41 5.64
C PHE A 140 9.75 5.15 4.35
N ASP A 141 9.04 4.88 3.28
CA ASP A 141 9.27 5.36 1.93
C ASP A 141 7.99 5.99 1.38
N VAL A 142 7.85 7.31 1.58
CA VAL A 142 6.70 8.07 1.08
C VAL A 142 6.54 7.99 -0.44
N ASP A 143 7.62 7.67 -1.16
CA ASP A 143 7.65 7.54 -2.61
C ASP A 143 7.39 6.09 -3.06
N SER A 144 7.06 5.17 -2.14
CA SER A 144 6.71 3.78 -2.47
C SER A 144 5.48 3.72 -3.37
N ILE A 145 5.49 2.86 -4.39
CA ILE A 145 4.31 2.56 -5.20
C ILE A 145 3.18 1.91 -4.37
N MET A 146 3.51 1.41 -3.17
CA MET A 146 2.54 0.88 -2.21
C MET A 146 1.93 1.99 -1.32
N MET A 147 2.25 3.26 -1.55
CA MET A 147 1.61 4.40 -0.91
C MET A 147 0.31 4.76 -1.63
N TYR A 148 -0.76 5.06 -0.88
CA TYR A 148 -1.96 5.65 -1.48
C TYR A 148 -1.78 7.14 -1.71
N PRO A 149 -2.40 7.69 -2.76
CA PRO A 149 -2.42 9.13 -2.95
C PRO A 149 -3.26 9.79 -1.86
N SER A 150 -3.04 11.10 -1.67
CA SER A 150 -3.72 11.91 -0.64
C SER A 150 -5.24 11.92 -0.74
N TRP A 151 -5.80 11.66 -1.92
CA TRP A 151 -7.25 11.62 -2.15
C TRP A 151 -7.85 10.22 -2.07
N GLY A 152 -7.05 9.17 -1.87
CA GLY A 152 -7.53 7.79 -1.82
C GLY A 152 -8.69 7.64 -0.84
N PHE A 153 -9.83 7.11 -1.31
CA PHE A 153 -11.03 6.89 -0.52
C PHE A 153 -11.60 8.15 0.17
N ALA A 154 -11.27 9.35 -0.28
CA ALA A 154 -11.91 10.57 0.23
C ALA A 154 -13.41 10.57 -0.08
N GLU A 155 -14.19 11.29 0.73
CA GLU A 155 -15.64 11.43 0.47
C GLU A 155 -15.92 12.07 -0.91
N ASP A 156 -15.06 12.99 -1.34
CA ASP A 156 -15.07 13.62 -2.66
C ASP A 156 -13.64 13.69 -3.23
N GLU A 157 -13.21 12.61 -3.89
CA GLU A 157 -11.86 12.49 -4.47
C GLU A 157 -11.58 13.56 -5.52
N ASP A 158 -12.57 13.91 -6.35
CA ASP A 158 -12.49 14.95 -7.38
C ASP A 158 -12.24 16.35 -6.76
N ALA A 159 -12.83 16.64 -5.60
CA ALA A 159 -12.58 17.88 -4.88
C ALA A 159 -11.21 17.86 -4.20
N CYS A 160 -10.75 16.71 -3.68
CA CYS A 160 -9.40 16.55 -3.13
C CYS A 160 -8.35 16.87 -4.18
N GLN A 161 -8.43 16.22 -5.35
CA GLN A 161 -7.47 16.44 -6.44
C GLN A 161 -7.39 17.92 -6.89
N LYS A 162 -8.45 18.71 -6.66
CA LYS A 162 -8.52 20.13 -7.01
C LYS A 162 -8.11 21.08 -5.87
N GLY A 163 -7.64 20.58 -4.73
CA GLY A 163 -7.26 21.44 -3.59
C GLY A 163 -8.43 21.97 -2.77
N LYS A 164 -9.62 21.38 -2.86
CA LYS A 164 -10.87 21.99 -2.38
C LYS A 164 -11.45 21.38 -1.10
N THR A 165 -10.90 20.26 -0.63
CA THR A 165 -11.41 19.56 0.55
C THR A 165 -10.25 18.97 1.37
N LYS A 166 -10.59 18.28 2.45
CA LYS A 166 -9.63 17.64 3.35
C LYS A 166 -9.14 16.31 2.77
N TYR A 167 -7.86 16.03 3.00
CA TYR A 167 -7.19 14.82 2.53
C TYR A 167 -7.12 13.77 3.64
N PRO A 168 -7.54 12.53 3.37
CA PRO A 168 -7.34 11.45 4.33
C PRO A 168 -5.88 11.16 4.67
N LEU A 169 -4.95 11.43 3.74
CA LEU A 169 -3.54 11.16 3.92
C LEU A 169 -2.71 12.34 3.41
N LEU A 170 -1.73 12.79 4.16
CA LEU A 170 -0.80 13.86 3.76
C LEU A 170 0.63 13.49 4.17
N ASN A 171 1.61 13.88 3.37
CA ASN A 171 3.01 13.76 3.73
C ASN A 171 3.33 14.72 4.87
N TYR A 172 3.98 14.20 5.92
CA TYR A 172 4.35 14.95 7.10
C TYR A 172 5.87 14.82 7.35
N PRO A 173 6.70 15.60 6.65
CA PRO A 173 8.15 15.40 6.67
C PRO A 173 8.78 15.66 8.07
N GLN A 174 9.45 14.65 8.64
CA GLN A 174 10.32 14.75 9.82
C GLN A 174 11.83 14.73 9.43
N PRO A 175 12.81 15.24 10.23
CA PRO A 175 12.75 15.91 11.55
C PRO A 175 13.21 17.38 11.55
N GLU A 176 13.24 18.08 10.41
CA GLU A 176 13.54 19.54 10.38
C GLU A 176 12.53 20.39 11.18
N TYR A 177 11.43 19.76 11.59
CA TYR A 177 10.36 20.23 12.47
C TYR A 177 10.82 20.71 13.87
N GLN A 178 12.04 20.36 14.32
CA GLN A 178 12.55 20.86 15.61
C GLN A 178 12.98 22.34 15.60
N SER A 179 12.94 23.02 14.44
CA SER A 179 13.45 24.40 14.26
C SER A 179 12.39 25.51 14.25
N GLY A 180 11.10 25.21 14.47
CA GLY A 180 10.07 26.22 14.68
C GLY A 180 9.46 26.85 13.42
N GLY A 181 9.68 26.25 12.25
CA GLY A 181 8.92 26.56 11.02
C GLY A 181 7.69 25.66 10.89
N GLU A 182 6.51 26.24 10.70
CA GLU A 182 5.31 25.50 10.31
C GLU A 182 5.50 25.01 8.86
N LYS A 183 5.83 23.72 8.66
CA LYS A 183 5.71 23.12 7.33
C LYS A 183 4.25 22.72 7.12
N ILE A 184 3.74 23.08 5.95
CA ILE A 184 2.38 22.74 5.51
C ILE A 184 2.44 21.29 5.03
N PRO A 185 1.58 20.37 5.52
CA PRO A 185 1.51 19.01 5.01
C PRO A 185 1.36 19.01 3.48
N GLU A 186 2.10 18.14 2.80
CA GLU A 186 2.13 18.06 1.34
C GLU A 186 1.22 16.94 0.85
N MET A 187 0.68 17.11 -0.36
CA MET A 187 -0.05 16.03 -1.02
C MET A 187 0.93 14.93 -1.43
N ILE A 188 0.49 13.69 -1.25
CA ILE A 188 1.08 12.49 -1.83
C ILE A 188 0.37 12.27 -3.15
N GLU A 189 1.12 12.32 -4.24
CA GLU A 189 0.60 12.05 -5.58
C GLU A 189 0.45 10.54 -5.81
N ASP A 190 -0.29 10.17 -6.86
CA ASP A 190 -0.35 8.79 -7.30
C ASP A 190 0.92 8.43 -8.07
N LEU A 191 1.57 7.33 -7.69
CA LEU A 191 2.90 6.98 -8.16
C LEU A 191 2.82 5.84 -9.17
N GLU A 192 3.26 6.08 -10.40
CA GLU A 192 3.16 5.08 -11.47
C GLU A 192 4.33 4.09 -11.51
N VAL A 193 5.40 4.36 -10.76
CA VAL A 193 6.67 3.60 -10.81
C VAL A 193 7.14 3.21 -9.41
N PRO A 194 7.72 2.00 -9.25
CA PRO A 194 8.35 1.60 -8.00
C PRO A 194 9.49 2.54 -7.60
N SER A 195 9.57 2.85 -6.32
CA SER A 195 10.62 3.65 -5.73
C SER A 195 11.95 2.88 -5.66
N ALA A 196 13.02 3.58 -5.28
CA ALA A 196 14.27 2.91 -4.92
C ALA A 196 14.11 1.99 -3.69
N GLY A 197 13.23 2.33 -2.74
CA GLY A 197 12.90 1.51 -1.57
C GLY A 197 12.16 0.23 -1.94
N ASP A 198 11.18 0.30 -2.85
CA ASP A 198 10.44 -0.87 -3.35
C ASP A 198 11.38 -1.87 -4.03
N ILE A 199 12.28 -1.37 -4.89
CA ILE A 199 13.27 -2.21 -5.58
C ILE A 199 14.27 -2.80 -4.58
N ALA A 200 14.71 -2.04 -3.58
CA ALA A 200 15.61 -2.53 -2.54
C ALA A 200 14.93 -3.64 -1.70
N TRP A 201 13.66 -3.46 -1.34
CA TRP A 201 12.86 -4.45 -0.64
C TRP A 201 12.75 -5.74 -1.46
N LEU A 202 12.41 -5.66 -2.75
CA LEU A 202 12.33 -6.82 -3.64
C LEU A 202 13.65 -7.57 -3.70
N LYS A 203 14.78 -6.86 -3.91
CA LYS A 203 16.12 -7.49 -3.96
C LYS A 203 16.50 -8.15 -2.65
N GLN A 204 16.09 -7.58 -1.52
CA GLN A 204 16.36 -8.14 -0.19
C GLN A 204 15.59 -9.44 0.05
N TYR A 205 14.31 -9.49 -0.30
CA TYR A 205 13.44 -10.64 -0.01
C TYR A 205 13.41 -11.68 -1.13
N TYR A 206 13.66 -11.28 -2.38
CA TYR A 206 13.65 -12.12 -3.59
C TYR A 206 14.97 -11.92 -4.37
N PRO A 207 16.10 -12.45 -3.87
CA PRO A 207 17.35 -12.36 -4.59
C PRO A 207 17.24 -13.08 -5.94
N PRO A 208 17.85 -12.54 -7.01
CA PRO A 208 17.75 -13.14 -8.35
C PRO A 208 18.24 -14.59 -8.44
N ASP A 209 19.28 -14.90 -7.67
CA ASP A 209 19.87 -16.25 -7.65
C ASP A 209 19.06 -17.24 -6.80
N ASP A 210 17.99 -16.77 -6.14
CA ASP A 210 17.23 -17.50 -5.13
C ASP A 210 15.75 -17.62 -5.56
N LEU A 211 15.54 -18.25 -6.73
CA LEU A 211 14.20 -18.62 -7.20
C LEU A 211 13.41 -19.26 -6.05
N PRO A 212 12.11 -18.93 -5.89
CA PRO A 212 11.35 -19.28 -4.69
C PRO A 212 11.35 -20.79 -4.48
N THR A 213 12.23 -21.24 -3.56
CA THR A 213 12.23 -22.61 -3.09
C THR A 213 10.92 -22.89 -2.35
N PRO A 214 10.47 -24.15 -2.25
CA PRO A 214 9.32 -24.51 -1.41
C PRO A 214 9.44 -23.97 0.03
N ALA A 215 10.66 -23.89 0.57
CA ALA A 215 10.92 -23.31 1.89
C ALA A 215 10.68 -21.79 1.93
N HIS A 216 11.04 -21.08 0.87
CA HIS A 216 10.78 -19.65 0.71
C HIS A 216 9.26 -19.37 0.63
N ARG A 217 8.53 -20.11 -0.22
CA ARG A 217 7.06 -20.04 -0.29
C ARG A 217 6.41 -20.32 1.07
N ALA A 218 6.85 -21.35 1.78
CA ALA A 218 6.36 -21.68 3.10
C ALA A 218 6.65 -20.60 4.17
N ARG A 219 7.69 -19.76 4.00
CA ARG A 219 7.95 -18.61 4.88
C ARG A 219 6.91 -17.51 4.66
N LEU A 220 6.68 -17.14 3.40
CA LEU A 220 5.71 -16.11 3.01
C LEU A 220 4.26 -16.52 3.36
N CYS A 221 3.98 -17.82 3.33
CA CYS A 221 2.68 -18.37 3.71
C CYS A 221 2.36 -18.41 5.22
N ARG A 222 3.35 -18.22 6.12
CA ARG A 222 3.12 -18.35 7.56
C ARG A 222 2.24 -17.25 8.16
N GLY A 223 2.03 -16.13 7.45
CA GLY A 223 1.03 -15.10 7.82
C GLY A 223 -0.20 -15.06 6.90
N CYS A 224 -0.09 -15.55 5.66
CA CYS A 224 -1.04 -15.25 4.59
C CYS A 224 -1.86 -16.45 4.12
N ARG A 225 -1.75 -17.62 4.78
CA ARG A 225 -2.40 -18.86 4.29
C ARG A 225 -3.92 -18.72 4.09
N ASN A 226 -4.58 -17.92 4.93
CA ASN A 226 -6.02 -17.68 4.80
C ASN A 226 -6.40 -16.74 3.64
N ILE A 227 -5.43 -15.99 3.11
CA ILE A 227 -5.60 -15.01 2.04
C ILE A 227 -5.21 -15.62 0.70
N TYR A 228 -4.08 -16.35 0.66
CA TYR A 228 -3.53 -16.97 -0.55
C TYR A 228 -3.35 -18.50 -0.44
N PRO A 229 -4.41 -19.27 -0.13
CA PRO A 229 -4.30 -20.71 0.11
C PRO A 229 -3.77 -21.46 -1.12
N ARG A 230 -4.19 -21.07 -2.34
CA ARG A 230 -3.74 -21.71 -3.59
C ARG A 230 -2.24 -21.57 -3.83
N TRP A 231 -1.66 -20.42 -3.50
CA TRP A 231 -0.23 -20.20 -3.63
C TRP A 231 0.55 -21.00 -2.58
N CYS A 232 0.00 -21.12 -1.38
CA CYS A 232 0.59 -21.88 -0.28
C CYS A 232 0.52 -23.40 -0.41
N ASP A 233 -0.49 -23.92 -1.11
CA ASP A 233 -0.76 -25.36 -1.20
C ASP A 233 -0.25 -26.01 -2.50
N SER A 234 0.39 -25.24 -3.40
CA SER A 234 0.92 -25.71 -4.70
C SER A 234 2.36 -26.27 -4.64
N GLY A 235 2.83 -26.64 -3.44
CA GLY A 235 4.15 -27.21 -3.19
C GLY A 235 4.25 -28.70 -3.47
#